data_AF-A0A7C1JXL8-F1
#
_entry.id   AF-A0A7C1JXL8-F1
#
_cell.length_a   1.000
_cell.length_b   1.000
_cell.length_c   1.000
_cell.angle_alpha   90.00
_cell.angle_beta   90.00
_cell.angle_gamma   90.00
#
_symmetry.space_group_name_H-M   'P 1'
#
loop_
_entity.id
_entity.type
_entity.pdbx_description
1 polymer ?
#
loop_
_entity_poly.entity_id
_entity_poly.type
_entity_poly.pdbx_seq_one_letter_code
_entity_poly.pdbx_strand_id
1 'polypeptide(L)'
;MEFNWEWWVEQQIRQAQAEGKFDHLEGKGKPLKLDPEDATDPALALAHRLLHDQGLLPAWLEREQYIVDEIRLARRTLLRSYHWCEWALAQPGADEAQVKGEWREAVAAFQDALEKINAQILTFNLELPPVLAHRQRSRLKLEDELRRLGLPDELARP
;
A
#
# COMPACT_ATOMS: atom_id res chain seq x y z
N MET A 1 -15.35 3.20 51.48
CA MET A 1 -16.45 2.68 50.65
C MET A 1 -16.11 3.02 49.21
N GLU A 2 -15.67 2.04 48.42
CA GLU A 2 -15.44 2.23 46.99
C GLU A 2 -16.79 2.26 46.28
N PHE A 3 -17.08 3.38 45.60
CA PHE A 3 -18.27 3.51 44.79
C PHE A 3 -18.08 2.70 43.51
N ASN A 4 -18.82 1.59 43.38
CA ASN A 4 -18.72 0.73 42.22
C ASN A 4 -19.53 1.32 41.05
N TRP A 5 -18.85 2.07 40.19
CA TRP A 5 -19.42 2.70 39.00
C TRP A 5 -19.97 1.70 37.99
N GLU A 6 -19.37 0.51 37.86
CA GLU A 6 -19.87 -0.53 36.94
C GLU A 6 -21.27 -0.98 37.34
N TRP A 7 -21.49 -1.22 38.64
CA TRP A 7 -22.81 -1.61 39.14
C TRP A 7 -23.84 -0.51 38.95
N TRP A 8 -23.48 0.76 39.21
CA TRP A 8 -24.39 1.88 39.05
C TRP A 8 -24.79 2.10 37.58
N VAL A 9 -23.83 2.02 36.66
CA VAL A 9 -24.08 2.12 35.21
C VAL A 9 -24.96 0.98 34.72
N GLU A 10 -24.71 -0.26 35.17
CA GLU A 10 -25.51 -1.43 34.81
C GLU A 10 -26.98 -1.29 35.27
N GLN A 11 -27.21 -0.74 36.46
CA GLN A 11 -28.57 -0.45 36.94
C GLN A 11 -29.28 0.58 36.06
N GLN A 12 -28.59 1.64 35.65
CA GLN A 12 -29.15 2.66 34.77
C GLN A 12 -29.51 2.10 33.39
N ILE A 13 -28.66 1.25 32.81
CA ILE A 13 -28.91 0.60 31.52
C ILE A 13 -30.14 -0.31 31.61
N ARG A 14 -30.24 -1.15 32.65
CA ARG A 14 -31.39 -2.04 32.86
C ARG A 14 -32.69 -1.28 33.06
N GLN A 15 -32.65 -0.19 33.82
CA GLN A 15 -33.82 0.66 34.00
C GLN A 15 -34.28 1.29 32.69
N ALA A 16 -33.35 1.80 31.87
CA ALA A 16 -33.67 2.34 30.55
C ALA A 16 -34.23 1.26 29.58
N GLN A 17 -33.75 0.02 29.68
CA GLN A 17 -34.33 -1.12 28.95
C GLN A 17 -35.75 -1.43 29.40
N ALA A 18 -36.00 -1.49 30.71
CA ALA A 18 -37.33 -1.75 31.26
C ALA A 18 -38.34 -0.65 30.92
N GLU A 19 -37.88 0.60 30.84
CA GLU A 19 -38.68 1.76 30.45
C GLU A 19 -38.90 1.85 28.92
N GLY A 20 -38.38 0.90 28.14
CA GLY A 20 -38.53 0.88 26.68
C GLY A 20 -37.83 2.06 25.99
N LYS A 21 -36.87 2.72 26.64
CA LYS A 21 -36.13 3.86 26.06
C LYS A 21 -35.33 3.49 24.82
N PHE A 22 -35.04 2.21 24.64
CA PHE A 22 -34.37 1.67 23.45
C PHE A 22 -35.34 1.17 22.37
N ASP A 23 -36.66 1.26 22.58
CA ASP A 23 -37.64 0.64 21.69
C ASP A 23 -37.89 1.39 20.39
N HIS A 24 -37.65 2.71 20.39
CA HIS A 24 -37.85 3.59 19.25
C HIS A 24 -36.53 4.20 18.74
N LEU A 25 -35.40 3.52 18.95
CA LEU A 25 -34.14 3.97 18.39
C LEU A 25 -34.20 3.96 16.86
N GLU A 26 -33.71 5.04 16.27
CA GLU A 26 -33.49 5.12 14.84
C GLU A 26 -32.56 3.97 14.41
N GLY A 27 -33.04 3.10 13.51
CA GLY A 27 -32.28 1.95 13.03
C GLY A 27 -32.45 0.64 13.80
N LYS A 28 -33.31 0.56 14.84
CA LYS A 28 -33.60 -0.70 15.57
C LYS A 28 -34.03 -1.81 14.60
N GLY A 29 -33.33 -2.94 14.62
CA GLY A 29 -33.62 -4.12 13.78
C GLY A 29 -33.14 -4.04 12.33
N LYS A 30 -32.53 -2.92 11.91
CA LYS A 30 -31.86 -2.80 10.62
C LYS A 30 -30.38 -3.15 10.79
N PRO A 31 -29.70 -3.69 9.76
CA PRO A 31 -28.25 -3.83 9.79
C PRO A 31 -27.61 -2.50 10.17
N LEU A 32 -26.67 -2.51 11.11
CA LEU A 32 -25.92 -1.32 11.50
C LEU A 32 -25.29 -0.73 10.22
N LYS A 33 -25.61 0.52 9.90
CA LYS A 33 -24.90 1.26 8.85
C LYS A 33 -23.56 1.67 9.43
N LEU A 34 -22.58 0.79 9.27
CA LEU A 34 -21.17 1.11 9.50
C LEU A 34 -20.68 1.77 8.23
N ASP A 35 -20.85 3.09 8.10
CA ASP A 35 -20.18 3.78 7.01
C ASP A 35 -18.69 3.85 7.38
N PRO A 36 -17.76 3.38 6.54
CA PRO A 36 -16.32 3.44 6.84
C PRO A 36 -15.83 4.87 7.13
N GLU A 37 -16.61 5.86 6.70
CA GLU A 37 -16.39 7.29 6.88
C GLU A 37 -16.75 7.81 8.28
N ASP A 38 -17.55 7.08 9.06
CA ASP A 38 -17.95 7.47 10.44
C ASP A 38 -16.77 7.50 11.43
N ALA A 39 -15.65 6.83 11.07
CA ALA A 39 -14.40 6.83 11.84
C ALA A 39 -13.44 7.99 11.45
N THR A 40 -13.85 8.89 10.57
CA THR A 40 -13.01 9.98 10.03
C THR A 40 -13.53 11.33 10.49
N ASP A 41 -12.65 12.35 10.58
CA ASP A 41 -13.08 13.74 10.72
C ASP A 41 -14.15 14.06 9.64
N PRO A 42 -15.36 14.50 10.02
CA PRO A 42 -16.45 14.80 9.08
C PRO A 42 -16.04 15.74 7.95
N ALA A 43 -15.10 16.65 8.18
CA ALA A 43 -14.57 17.55 7.16
C ALA A 43 -13.74 16.80 6.10
N LEU A 44 -13.01 15.76 6.51
CA LEU A 44 -12.17 14.96 5.63
C LEU A 44 -13.00 13.95 4.82
N ALA A 45 -14.01 13.34 5.45
CA ALA A 45 -15.00 12.52 4.74
C ALA A 45 -15.74 13.36 3.68
N LEU A 46 -16.16 14.58 4.03
CA LEU A 46 -16.79 15.51 3.10
C LEU A 46 -15.85 15.91 1.95
N ALA A 47 -14.57 16.18 2.24
CA ALA A 47 -13.58 16.53 1.21
C ALA A 47 -13.34 15.37 0.23
N HIS A 48 -13.24 14.13 0.72
CA HIS A 48 -13.12 12.95 -0.15
C HIS A 48 -14.36 12.73 -1.00
N ARG A 49 -15.55 12.87 -0.41
CA ARG A 49 -16.83 12.73 -1.11
C ARG A 49 -16.98 13.79 -2.19
N LEU A 50 -16.62 15.05 -1.90
CA LEU A 50 -16.64 16.15 -2.87
C LEU A 50 -15.65 15.97 -4.03
N LEU A 51 -14.46 15.42 -3.77
CA LEU A 51 -13.47 15.10 -4.83
C LEU A 51 -13.96 13.94 -5.71
N HIS A 52 -14.45 12.87 -5.07
CA HIS A 52 -15.04 11.71 -5.74
C HIS A 52 -16.23 12.11 -6.62
N ASP A 53 -17.13 12.96 -6.12
CA ASP A 53 -18.32 13.43 -6.83
C ASP A 53 -18.00 14.33 -8.03
N GLN A 54 -16.82 14.95 -8.06
CA GLN A 54 -16.32 15.74 -9.20
C GLN A 54 -15.52 14.90 -10.22
N GLY A 55 -15.40 13.58 -10.02
CA GLY A 55 -14.62 12.68 -10.87
C GLY A 55 -13.11 12.89 -10.76
N LEU A 56 -12.65 13.61 -9.73
CA LEU A 56 -11.24 13.87 -9.47
C LEU A 56 -10.75 12.84 -8.44
N LEU A 57 -9.83 11.97 -8.87
CA LEU A 57 -9.18 11.02 -7.98
C LEU A 57 -8.36 11.82 -6.94
N PRO A 58 -8.45 11.49 -5.64
CA PRO A 58 -7.56 12.08 -4.65
C PRO A 58 -6.09 11.87 -5.09
N ALA A 59 -5.23 12.87 -4.88
CA ALA A 59 -3.84 12.85 -5.37
C ALA A 59 -3.06 11.59 -4.93
N TRP A 60 -3.33 11.06 -3.73
CA TRP A 60 -2.73 9.82 -3.24
C TRP A 60 -3.12 8.58 -4.05
N LEU A 61 -4.32 8.55 -4.65
CA LEU A 61 -4.81 7.43 -5.45
C LEU A 61 -4.16 7.42 -6.83
N GLU A 62 -3.99 8.59 -7.47
CA GLU A 62 -3.21 8.71 -8.70
C GLU A 62 -1.77 8.28 -8.50
N ARG A 63 -1.16 8.69 -7.37
CA ARG A 63 0.18 8.29 -6.99
C ARG A 63 0.28 6.79 -6.70
N GLU A 64 -0.74 6.19 -6.08
CA GLU A 64 -0.79 4.75 -5.90
C GLU A 64 -0.69 4.01 -7.24
N GLN A 65 -1.49 4.44 -8.23
CA GLN A 65 -1.48 3.85 -9.58
C GLN A 65 -0.11 4.03 -10.25
N TYR A 66 0.46 5.24 -10.20
CA TYR A 66 1.79 5.53 -10.73
C TYR A 66 2.86 4.60 -10.13
N ILE A 67 2.88 4.44 -8.81
CA ILE A 67 3.84 3.55 -8.13
C ILE A 67 3.68 2.11 -8.63
N VAL A 68 2.45 1.61 -8.77
CA VAL A 68 2.19 0.24 -9.25
C VAL A 68 2.73 0.06 -10.67
N ASP A 69 2.48 1.02 -11.56
CA ASP A 69 2.90 0.92 -12.96
C ASP A 69 4.41 1.03 -13.12
N GLU A 70 5.06 1.91 -12.37
CA GLU A 70 6.53 2.05 -12.38
C GLU A 70 7.22 0.78 -11.84
N ILE A 71 6.71 0.20 -10.75
CA ILE A 71 7.20 -1.08 -10.25
C ILE A 71 7.08 -2.17 -11.32
N ARG A 72 5.93 -2.24 -11.99
CA ARG A 72 5.68 -3.22 -13.06
C ARG A 72 6.63 -3.00 -14.24
N LEU A 73 6.87 -1.75 -14.64
CA LEU A 73 7.79 -1.40 -15.71
C LEU A 73 9.23 -1.79 -15.36
N ALA A 74 9.72 -1.38 -14.19
CA ALA A 74 11.07 -1.64 -13.72
C ALA A 74 11.35 -3.15 -13.68
N ARG A 75 10.44 -3.94 -13.09
CA ARG A 75 10.56 -5.41 -13.03
C ARG A 75 10.58 -6.06 -14.41
N ARG A 76 9.69 -5.66 -15.32
CA ARG A 76 9.65 -6.20 -16.70
C ARG A 76 10.92 -5.90 -17.46
N THR A 77 11.47 -4.69 -17.31
CA THR A 77 12.72 -4.32 -17.96
C THR A 77 13.88 -5.17 -17.46
N LEU A 78 14.00 -5.36 -16.14
CA LEU A 78 15.04 -6.20 -15.56
C LEU A 78 14.93 -7.67 -16.01
N LEU A 79 13.72 -8.25 -15.99
CA LEU A 79 13.48 -9.63 -16.45
C LEU A 79 13.85 -9.83 -17.92
N ARG A 80 13.54 -8.86 -18.78
CA ARG A 80 13.92 -8.90 -20.19
C ARG A 80 15.44 -8.88 -20.36
N SER A 81 16.15 -8.03 -19.62
CA SER A 81 17.62 -8.00 -19.62
C SER A 81 18.20 -9.32 -19.13
N TYR A 82 17.59 -9.93 -18.10
CA TYR A 82 17.99 -11.25 -17.60
C TYR A 82 17.83 -12.35 -18.65
N HIS A 83 16.66 -12.44 -19.29
CA HIS A 83 16.44 -13.43 -20.35
C HIS A 83 17.37 -13.24 -21.56
N TRP A 84 17.71 -11.99 -21.88
CA TRP A 84 18.74 -11.72 -22.88
C TRP A 84 20.11 -12.27 -22.45
N CYS A 85 20.50 -12.09 -21.18
CA CYS A 85 21.75 -12.63 -20.64
C CYS A 85 21.77 -14.17 -20.68
N GLU A 86 20.69 -14.83 -20.25
CA GLU A 86 20.55 -16.29 -20.32
C GLU A 86 20.69 -16.79 -21.76
N TRP A 87 19.99 -16.15 -22.69
CA TRP A 87 20.06 -16.49 -24.11
C TRP A 87 21.46 -16.27 -24.68
N ALA A 88 22.12 -15.17 -24.34
CA ALA A 88 23.45 -14.83 -24.84
C ALA A 88 24.51 -15.82 -24.34
N LEU A 89 24.49 -16.18 -23.05
CA LEU A 89 25.42 -17.15 -22.47
C LEU A 89 25.23 -18.58 -22.99
N ALA A 90 24.03 -18.90 -23.49
CA ALA A 90 23.77 -20.19 -24.15
C ALA A 90 24.38 -20.28 -25.56
N GLN A 91 24.82 -19.16 -26.15
CA GLN A 91 25.39 -19.16 -27.50
C GLN A 91 26.86 -19.60 -27.51
N PRO A 92 27.30 -20.40 -28.51
CA PRO A 92 28.70 -20.71 -28.69
C PRO A 92 29.53 -19.46 -28.95
N GLY A 93 30.62 -19.27 -28.20
CA GLY A 93 31.53 -18.13 -28.36
C GLY A 93 31.05 -16.83 -27.71
N ALA A 94 30.08 -16.89 -26.81
CA ALA A 94 29.63 -15.73 -26.04
C ALA A 94 30.76 -15.13 -25.20
N ASP A 95 30.90 -13.81 -25.24
CA ASP A 95 31.78 -13.08 -24.33
C ASP A 95 31.09 -12.94 -22.96
N GLU A 96 31.40 -13.87 -22.07
CA GLU A 96 30.84 -13.90 -20.71
C GLU A 96 31.11 -12.61 -19.93
N ALA A 97 32.26 -11.96 -20.15
CA ALA A 97 32.60 -10.72 -19.47
C ALA A 97 31.71 -9.56 -19.95
N GLN A 98 31.44 -9.49 -21.25
CA GLN A 98 30.49 -8.52 -21.81
C GLN A 98 29.08 -8.75 -21.25
N VAL A 99 28.57 -9.98 -21.29
CA VAL A 99 27.20 -10.28 -20.82
C VAL A 99 27.06 -9.96 -19.32
N LYS A 100 28.07 -10.30 -18.51
CA LYS A 100 28.10 -9.91 -17.08
C LYS A 100 28.16 -8.39 -16.87
N GLY A 101 28.81 -7.65 -17.77
CA GLY A 101 28.81 -6.19 -17.77
C GLY A 101 27.43 -5.61 -18.01
N GLU A 102 26.76 -6.04 -19.07
CA GLU A 102 25.39 -5.63 -19.42
C GLU A 102 24.39 -5.96 -18.30
N TRP A 103 24.54 -7.13 -17.65
CA TRP A 103 23.73 -7.46 -16.49
C TRP A 103 23.94 -6.51 -15.32
N ARG A 104 25.20 -6.18 -14.99
CA ARG A 104 25.51 -5.21 -13.92
C ARG A 104 24.90 -3.85 -14.21
N GLU A 105 24.95 -3.39 -15.45
CA GLU A 105 24.32 -2.14 -15.86
C GLU A 105 22.79 -2.19 -15.74
N ALA A 106 22.17 -3.30 -16.13
CA ALA A 106 20.73 -3.50 -15.96
C ALA A 106 20.29 -3.49 -14.49
N VAL A 107 21.07 -4.13 -13.60
CA VAL A 107 20.83 -4.11 -12.16
C VAL A 107 21.01 -2.71 -11.58
N ALA A 108 22.06 -1.98 -11.99
CA ALA A 108 22.27 -0.59 -11.56
C ALA A 108 21.11 0.32 -11.99
N ALA A 109 20.67 0.22 -13.24
CA ALA A 109 19.52 0.96 -13.74
C ALA A 109 18.22 0.61 -12.99
N PHE A 110 18.05 -0.65 -12.60
CA PHE A 110 16.92 -1.07 -11.76
C PHE A 110 17.01 -0.49 -10.34
N GLN A 111 18.20 -0.45 -9.75
CA GLN A 111 18.43 0.18 -8.45
C GLN A 111 18.07 1.67 -8.48
N ASP A 112 18.51 2.41 -9.50
CA ASP A 112 18.13 3.82 -9.69
C ASP A 112 16.61 4.01 -9.84
N ALA A 113 15.94 3.08 -10.54
CA ALA A 113 14.48 3.08 -10.63
C ALA A 113 13.82 2.84 -9.27
N LEU A 114 14.35 1.91 -8.47
CA LEU A 114 13.86 1.66 -7.11
C LEU A 114 14.00 2.90 -6.21
N GLU A 115 15.08 3.67 -6.33
CA GLU A 115 15.25 4.92 -5.57
C GLU A 115 14.15 5.93 -5.91
N LYS A 116 13.86 6.12 -7.19
CA LYS A 116 12.78 7.01 -7.66
C LYS A 116 11.40 6.54 -7.20
N ILE A 117 11.13 5.23 -7.29
CA ILE A 117 9.88 4.63 -6.81
C ILE A 117 9.74 4.80 -5.29
N ASN A 118 10.82 4.57 -4.54
CA ASN A 118 10.83 4.70 -3.09
C ASN A 118 10.57 6.13 -2.62
N ALA A 119 11.04 7.14 -3.37
CA ALA A 119 10.68 8.53 -3.12
C ALA A 119 9.16 8.77 -3.28
N GLN A 120 8.54 8.18 -4.31
CA GLN A 120 7.08 8.27 -4.48
C GLN A 120 6.32 7.52 -3.39
N ILE A 121 6.81 6.35 -2.96
CA ILE A 121 6.24 5.61 -1.83
C ILE A 121 6.27 6.45 -0.55
N LEU A 122 7.37 7.16 -0.28
CA LEU A 122 7.45 8.06 0.86
C LEU A 122 6.40 9.17 0.77
N THR A 123 6.31 9.87 -0.36
CA THR A 123 5.30 10.92 -0.58
C THR A 123 3.89 10.37 -0.41
N PHE A 124 3.58 9.22 -1.01
CA PHE A 124 2.29 8.54 -0.86
C PHE A 124 1.96 8.23 0.60
N ASN A 125 2.92 7.71 1.36
CA ASN A 125 2.73 7.40 2.78
C ASN A 125 2.48 8.65 3.64
N LEU A 126 3.04 9.80 3.24
CA LEU A 126 2.84 11.09 3.92
C LEU A 126 1.51 11.76 3.56
N GLU A 127 1.01 11.54 2.34
CA GLU A 127 -0.27 12.06 1.86
C GLU A 127 -1.48 11.21 2.30
N LEU A 128 -1.23 9.96 2.72
CA LEU A 128 -2.26 9.03 3.15
C LEU A 128 -3.03 9.57 4.37
N PRO A 129 -4.37 9.65 4.30
CA PRO A 129 -5.21 9.95 5.45
C PRO A 129 -4.96 8.98 6.63
N PRO A 130 -5.01 9.42 7.89
CA PRO A 130 -4.74 8.56 9.05
C PRO A 130 -5.62 7.29 9.11
N VAL A 131 -6.89 7.39 8.70
CA VAL A 131 -7.82 6.25 8.63
C VAL A 131 -7.36 5.17 7.62
N LEU A 132 -6.56 5.56 6.62
CA LEU A 132 -5.99 4.70 5.59
C LEU A 132 -4.53 4.32 5.87
N ALA A 133 -3.99 4.56 7.07
CA ALA A 133 -2.60 4.25 7.39
C ALA A 133 -2.22 2.78 7.16
N HIS A 134 -3.18 1.86 7.26
CA HIS A 134 -3.00 0.43 6.94
C HIS A 134 -2.67 0.16 5.46
N ARG A 135 -2.86 1.14 4.55
CA ARG A 135 -2.52 1.08 3.12
C ARG A 135 -1.13 1.63 2.80
N GLN A 136 -0.38 2.08 3.80
CA GLN A 136 1.01 2.51 3.60
C GLN A 136 1.84 1.39 2.95
N ARG A 137 2.77 1.79 2.08
CA ARG A 137 3.64 0.87 1.34
C ARG A 137 5.03 0.87 1.94
N SER A 138 5.60 -0.33 2.06
CA SER A 138 6.99 -0.48 2.45
C SER A 138 7.93 -0.06 1.32
N ARG A 139 9.10 0.46 1.71
CA ARG A 139 10.22 0.70 0.79
C ARG A 139 10.63 -0.61 0.11
N LEU A 140 10.92 -0.55 -1.18
CA LEU A 140 11.50 -1.64 -1.97
C LEU A 140 13.02 -1.68 -1.81
N LYS A 141 13.56 -2.89 -1.64
CA LYS A 141 15.00 -3.16 -1.55
C LYS A 141 15.41 -4.04 -2.72
N LEU A 142 16.61 -3.82 -3.24
CA LEU A 142 17.11 -4.54 -4.41
C LEU A 142 17.12 -6.05 -4.18
N GLU A 143 17.66 -6.51 -3.05
CA GLU A 143 17.84 -7.92 -2.73
C GLU A 143 16.49 -8.65 -2.61
N ASP A 144 15.50 -7.99 -2.02
CA ASP A 144 14.15 -8.53 -1.87
C ASP A 144 13.43 -8.62 -3.22
N GLU A 145 13.69 -7.67 -4.11
CA GLU A 145 13.12 -7.65 -5.47
C GLU A 145 13.79 -8.68 -6.38
N LEU A 146 15.12 -8.85 -6.31
CA LEU A 146 15.81 -9.94 -7.01
C LEU A 146 15.31 -11.31 -6.55
N ARG A 147 15.21 -11.52 -5.23
CA ARG A 147 14.65 -12.75 -4.65
C ARG A 147 13.21 -12.99 -5.09
N ARG A 148 12.38 -11.94 -5.10
CA ARG A 148 10.98 -12.02 -5.56
C ARG A 148 10.88 -12.43 -7.03
N LEU A 149 11.81 -11.98 -7.87
CA LEU A 149 11.85 -12.29 -9.30
C LEU A 149 12.57 -13.61 -9.61
N GLY A 150 13.15 -14.28 -8.62
CA GLY A 150 13.95 -15.50 -8.82
C GLY A 150 15.27 -15.24 -9.52
N LEU A 151 15.81 -14.02 -9.41
CA LEU A 151 17.03 -13.59 -10.09
C LEU A 151 18.26 -13.76 -9.18
N PRO A 152 19.43 -14.09 -9.76
CA PRO A 152 20.66 -14.27 -8.99
C PRO A 152 21.17 -12.95 -8.41
N ASP A 153 21.54 -12.99 -7.13
CA ASP A 153 22.13 -11.85 -6.38
C ASP A 153 23.63 -11.70 -6.68
N GLU A 154 24.28 -12.77 -7.16
CA GLU A 154 25.74 -12.90 -7.25
C GLU A 154 26.40 -11.97 -8.28
N LEU A 155 25.64 -11.49 -9.27
CA LEU A 155 26.18 -10.63 -10.32
C LEU A 155 26.03 -9.13 -10.00
N ALA A 156 25.44 -8.76 -8.86
CA ALA A 156 25.29 -7.37 -8.42
C ALA A 156 26.51 -6.85 -7.62
N ARG A 157 27.44 -7.73 -7.23
CA ARG A 157 28.65 -7.31 -6.51
C ARG A 157 29.81 -7.02 -7.47
N PRO A 158 30.51 -5.89 -7.28
CA PRO A 158 31.65 -5.48 -8.10
C PRO A 158 32.85 -6.43 -7.97
#